data_AF-A0A6A9TBH0-F1
#
_entry.id   AF-A0A6A9TBH0-F1
#
_cell.length_a   1.000
_cell.length_b   1.000
_cell.length_c   1.000
_cell.angle_alpha   90.00
_cell.angle_beta   90.00
_cell.angle_gamma   90.00
#
_symmetry.space_group_name_H-M   'P 1'
#
loop_
_entity.id
_entity.type
_entity.pdbx_description
1 polymer ?
#
loop_
_entity_poly.entity_id
_entity_poly.type
_entity_poly.pdbx_seq_one_letter_code
_entity_poly.pdbx_strand_id
1 'polypeptide(L)'
;QRLASRHRTPRTTFPPARSTRATTVLVVDDFGNAITNVPGDLLRGRDGVRVNGEPVPVVDTFADVAPGDRLVTVGSHGYAECDVNDGRGDEAFGLAPGDAVAFGFA
;
A
#
# COMPACT_ATOMS: atom_id res chain seq x y z
N GLN A 1 30.58 4.23 -14.77
CA GLN A 1 29.84 3.47 -13.74
C GLN A 1 28.35 3.62 -14.04
N ARG A 2 27.59 2.55 -13.81
CA ARG A 2 26.39 2.12 -14.56
C ARG A 2 25.26 3.15 -14.65
N LEU A 3 24.62 3.13 -15.83
CA LEU A 3 23.44 3.89 -16.23
C LEU A 3 22.33 3.90 -15.18
N ALA A 4 21.74 5.07 -14.97
CA ALA A 4 20.43 5.24 -14.37
C ALA A 4 19.39 4.47 -15.20
N SER A 5 19.02 3.27 -14.75
CA SER A 5 17.90 2.53 -15.31
C SER A 5 16.63 3.24 -14.87
N ARG A 6 16.07 4.05 -15.77
CA ARG A 6 14.69 4.51 -15.70
C ARG A 6 13.80 3.28 -15.86
N HIS A 7 13.62 2.51 -14.79
CA HIS A 7 12.67 1.40 -14.78
C HIS A 7 11.31 1.98 -14.39
N ARG A 8 10.61 2.39 -15.44
CA ARG A 8 9.17 2.62 -15.41
C ARG A 8 8.56 1.33 -14.89
N THR A 9 8.04 1.35 -13.67
CA THR A 9 7.24 0.26 -13.13
C THR A 9 6.18 -0.12 -14.15
N PRO A 10 5.94 -1.42 -14.42
CA PRO A 10 4.75 -1.80 -15.15
C PRO A 10 3.59 -1.17 -14.38
N ARG A 11 2.80 -0.36 -15.08
CA ARG A 11 1.61 0.26 -14.49
C ARG A 11 0.61 -0.87 -14.28
N THR A 12 0.78 -1.63 -13.19
CA THR A 12 -0.07 -2.78 -12.86
C THR A 12 -1.49 -2.25 -12.79
N THR A 13 -2.24 -2.54 -13.83
CA THR A 13 -3.55 -1.95 -14.04
C THR A 13 -4.53 -2.90 -13.41
N PHE A 14 -4.79 -2.71 -12.12
CA PHE A 14 -5.85 -3.43 -11.44
C PHE A 14 -7.21 -2.99 -12.00
N PRO A 15 -8.18 -3.92 -12.10
CA PRO A 15 -9.55 -3.56 -12.44
C PRO A 15 -10.06 -2.41 -11.55
N PRO A 16 -11.01 -1.58 -12.05
CA PRO A 16 -11.62 -0.55 -11.23
C PRO A 16 -12.26 -1.17 -9.99
N ALA A 17 -12.21 -0.46 -8.88
CA ALA A 17 -12.85 -0.90 -7.65
C ALA A 17 -14.37 -1.05 -7.87
N ARG A 18 -14.94 -2.18 -7.45
CA ARG A 18 -16.39 -2.41 -7.41
C ARG A 18 -17.01 -1.94 -6.10
N SER A 19 -16.20 -1.86 -5.04
CA SER A 19 -16.61 -1.35 -3.74
C SER A 19 -15.49 -0.54 -3.11
N THR A 20 -15.86 0.46 -2.30
CA THR A 20 -14.92 1.29 -1.56
C THR A 20 -15.34 1.34 -0.09
N ARG A 21 -14.36 1.34 0.81
CA ARG A 21 -14.56 1.50 2.26
C ARG A 21 -13.76 2.67 2.77
N ALA A 22 -14.42 3.56 3.51
CA ALA A 22 -13.74 4.58 4.32
C ALA A 22 -13.20 3.91 5.60
N THR A 23 -11.91 4.09 5.83
CA THR A 23 -11.13 3.48 6.91
C THR A 23 -10.25 4.54 7.56
N THR A 24 -9.49 4.17 8.58
CA THR A 24 -8.67 5.12 9.34
C THR A 24 -7.27 4.57 9.55
N VAL A 25 -6.26 5.43 9.50
CA VAL A 25 -4.90 5.12 9.92
C VAL A 25 -4.87 5.03 11.45
N LEU A 26 -4.51 3.86 11.97
CA LEU A 26 -4.41 3.64 13.42
C LEU A 26 -3.12 4.22 13.97
N VAL A 27 -2.01 3.97 13.28
CA VAL A 27 -0.67 4.36 13.71
C VAL A 27 0.26 4.40 12.49
N VAL A 28 1.31 5.18 12.61
CA VAL A 28 2.47 5.13 11.72
C VAL A 28 3.64 4.64 12.57
N ASP A 29 4.30 3.56 12.15
CA ASP A 29 5.45 3.02 12.88
C ASP A 29 6.72 3.88 12.68
N ASP A 30 7.81 3.52 13.36
CA ASP A 30 9.06 4.27 13.30
C ASP A 30 9.70 4.29 11.89
N PHE A 31 9.38 3.29 11.06
CA PHE A 31 9.86 3.20 9.68
C PHE A 31 9.00 4.03 8.70
N GLY A 32 7.81 4.47 9.14
CA GLY A 32 6.86 5.21 8.32
C GLY A 32 5.81 4.32 7.66
N ASN A 33 5.63 3.06 8.08
CA ASN A 33 4.55 2.21 7.58
C ASN A 33 3.22 2.68 8.18
N ALA A 34 2.23 2.98 7.33
CA ALA A 34 0.95 3.48 7.78
C ALA A 34 -0.04 2.31 8.00
N ILE A 35 -0.22 1.93 9.26
CA ILE A 35 -1.07 0.81 9.67
C ILE A 35 -2.52 1.29 9.78
N THR A 36 -3.43 0.62 9.09
CA THR A 36 -4.85 1.01 9.02
C THR A 36 -5.75 0.11 9.88
N ASN A 37 -7.04 0.43 9.97
CA ASN A 37 -8.04 -0.44 10.58
C ASN A 37 -8.67 -1.45 9.61
N VAL A 38 -8.09 -1.66 8.42
CA VAL A 38 -8.55 -2.64 7.44
C VAL A 38 -8.03 -4.03 7.84
N PRO A 39 -8.89 -5.01 8.16
CA PRO A 39 -8.44 -6.37 8.46
C PRO A 39 -7.74 -7.02 7.25
N GLY A 40 -6.62 -7.70 7.48
CA GLY A 40 -5.81 -8.31 6.42
C GLY A 40 -6.55 -9.38 5.60
N ASP A 41 -7.59 -10.03 6.16
CA ASP A 41 -8.45 -10.95 5.40
C ASP A 41 -9.17 -10.28 4.21
N LEU A 42 -9.35 -8.96 4.24
CA LEU A 42 -9.86 -8.19 3.11
C LEU A 42 -8.86 -8.03 1.96
N LEU A 43 -7.58 -8.39 2.17
CA LEU A 43 -6.55 -8.39 1.15
C LEU A 43 -6.28 -9.79 0.58
N ARG A 44 -6.67 -10.86 1.28
CA ARG A 44 -6.41 -12.24 0.86
C ARG A 44 -6.89 -12.50 -0.58
N GLY A 45 -6.00 -13.08 -1.39
CA GLY A 45 -6.27 -13.47 -2.78
C GLY A 45 -6.39 -12.32 -3.76
N ARG A 46 -5.95 -11.11 -3.39
CA ARG A 46 -5.93 -9.93 -4.26
C ARG A 46 -4.49 -9.61 -4.63
N ASP A 47 -4.26 -9.32 -5.91
CA ASP A 47 -2.97 -8.85 -6.40
C ASP A 47 -2.79 -7.33 -6.19
N GLY A 48 -3.87 -6.61 -5.86
CA GLY A 48 -3.87 -5.16 -5.69
C GLY A 48 -5.19 -4.59 -5.19
N VAL A 49 -5.08 -3.37 -4.69
CA VAL A 49 -6.21 -2.54 -4.20
C VAL A 49 -6.08 -1.12 -4.73
N ARG A 50 -7.06 -0.28 -4.44
CA ARG A 50 -6.93 1.17 -4.59
C ARG A 50 -6.86 1.83 -3.22
N VAL A 51 -5.83 2.65 -3.01
CA VAL A 51 -5.70 3.49 -1.80
C VAL A 51 -5.93 4.94 -2.23
N ASN A 52 -6.97 5.57 -1.70
CA ASN A 52 -7.43 6.90 -2.12
C ASN A 52 -7.62 7.03 -3.64
N GLY A 53 -8.07 5.93 -4.27
CA GLY A 53 -8.30 5.86 -5.72
C GLY A 53 -7.08 5.44 -6.55
N GLU A 54 -5.87 5.48 -5.99
CA GLU A 54 -4.64 5.10 -6.68
C GLU A 54 -4.40 3.58 -6.61
N PRO A 55 -4.06 2.90 -7.72
CA PRO A 55 -3.78 1.46 -7.73
C PRO A 55 -2.46 1.16 -7.01
N VAL A 56 -2.49 0.21 -6.08
CA VAL A 56 -1.33 -0.22 -5.30
C VAL A 56 -1.31 -1.75 -5.21
N PRO A 57 -0.16 -2.41 -5.48
CA PRO A 57 -0.06 -3.85 -5.37
C PRO A 57 -0.24 -4.32 -3.93
N VAL A 58 -0.89 -5.45 -3.76
CA VAL A 58 -0.91 -6.20 -2.50
C VAL A 58 0.17 -7.25 -2.61
N VAL A 59 1.10 -7.27 -1.65
CA VAL A 59 2.24 -8.19 -1.67
C VAL A 59 2.45 -8.85 -0.32
N ASP A 60 3.05 -10.04 -0.35
CA ASP A 60 3.38 -10.79 0.85
C ASP A 60 4.67 -10.25 1.49
N THR A 61 5.61 -9.75 0.68
CA THR A 61 6.88 -9.20 1.17
C THR A 61 7.30 -7.94 0.42
N PHE A 62 8.11 -7.10 1.06
CA PHE A 62 8.65 -5.88 0.45
C PHE A 62 9.48 -6.16 -0.81
N ALA A 63 10.11 -7.34 -0.91
CA ALA A 63 10.96 -7.73 -2.04
C ALA A 63 10.17 -8.02 -3.33
N ASP A 64 8.84 -8.11 -3.25
CA ASP A 64 7.97 -8.36 -4.41
C ASP A 64 7.76 -7.11 -5.28
N VAL A 65 8.21 -5.94 -4.81
CA VAL A 65 8.23 -4.67 -5.58
C VAL A 65 9.63 -4.04 -5.56
N ALA A 66 9.91 -3.11 -6.48
CA ALA A 66 11.22 -2.47 -6.52
C ALA A 66 11.39 -1.47 -5.35
N PRO A 67 12.64 -1.19 -4.92
CA PRO A 67 12.91 -0.10 -3.98
C PRO A 67 12.33 1.24 -4.50
N GLY A 68 11.66 1.96 -3.61
CA GLY A 68 10.92 3.19 -3.89
C GLY A 68 9.46 2.99 -4.31
N ASP A 69 9.02 1.75 -4.58
CA ASP A 69 7.63 1.49 -4.98
C ASP A 69 6.70 1.38 -3.78
N ARG A 70 5.49 1.94 -3.94
CA ARG A 70 4.39 1.78 -3.00
C ARG A 70 3.85 0.35 -3.03
N LEU A 71 3.49 -0.16 -1.86
CA LEU A 71 2.84 -1.46 -1.69
C LEU A 71 1.80 -1.39 -0.58
N VAL A 72 0.90 -2.37 -0.57
CA VAL A 72 0.07 -2.71 0.58
C VAL A 72 0.46 -4.12 1.02
N THR A 73 0.66 -4.33 2.31
CA THR A 73 0.89 -5.67 2.87
C THR A 73 0.05 -5.88 4.13
N VAL A 74 0.08 -7.09 4.68
CA VAL A 74 -0.49 -7.39 5.99
C VAL A 74 0.67 -7.64 6.94
N GLY A 75 0.99 -6.64 7.76
CA GLY A 75 2.03 -6.80 8.77
C GLY A 75 1.60 -7.72 9.92
N SER A 76 2.50 -7.89 10.89
CA SER A 76 2.31 -8.80 12.04
C SER A 76 1.09 -8.46 12.91
N HIS A 77 0.58 -7.24 12.82
CA HIS A 77 -0.62 -6.78 13.52
C HIS A 77 -1.93 -7.30 12.89
N GLY A 78 -1.87 -7.90 11.70
CA GLY A 78 -3.03 -8.46 10.99
C GLY A 78 -3.90 -7.41 10.29
N TYR A 79 -3.41 -6.18 10.16
CA TYR A 79 -4.07 -5.09 9.44
C TYR A 79 -3.34 -4.76 8.15
N ALA A 80 -4.04 -4.12 7.20
CA ALA A 80 -3.41 -3.59 6.01
C ALA A 80 -2.50 -2.40 6.35
N GLU A 81 -1.29 -2.44 5.81
CA GLU A 81 -0.24 -1.42 5.97
C GLU A 81 0.03 -0.78 4.60
N CYS A 82 0.12 0.54 4.53
CA CYS A 82 0.47 1.29 3.31
C CYS A 82 1.94 1.72 3.39
N ASP A 83 2.78 1.09 2.56
CA ASP A 83 4.22 1.09 2.75
C ASP A 83 4.98 1.42 1.46
N VAL A 84 6.28 1.61 1.58
CA VAL A 84 7.20 1.75 0.45
C VAL A 84 8.40 0.84 0.68
N ASN A 85 8.79 0.06 -0.32
CA ASN A 85 10.03 -0.71 -0.24
C ASN A 85 11.24 0.24 -0.16
N ASP A 86 12.05 0.14 0.90
CA ASP A 86 13.18 1.05 1.16
C ASP A 86 12.77 2.53 1.18
N GLY A 87 11.62 2.83 1.80
CA GLY A 87 11.10 4.19 1.92
C GLY A 87 10.00 4.33 2.98
N ARG A 88 9.39 5.52 3.02
CA ARG A 88 8.38 5.89 4.01
C ARG A 88 6.96 5.87 3.41
N GLY A 89 6.07 5.07 3.98
CA GLY A 89 4.67 4.95 3.57
C GLY A 89 3.83 6.19 3.91
N ASP A 90 3.90 6.67 5.14
CA ASP A 90 3.25 7.89 5.62
C ASP A 90 3.47 9.09 4.69
N GLU A 91 4.71 9.35 4.29
CA GLU A 91 5.06 10.41 3.36
C GLU A 91 4.56 10.11 1.94
N ALA A 92 4.77 8.90 1.43
CA ALA A 92 4.41 8.56 0.07
C ALA A 92 2.89 8.57 -0.14
N PHE A 93 2.10 8.17 0.85
CA PHE A 93 0.64 8.16 0.77
C PHE A 93 0.00 9.45 1.31
N GLY A 94 0.78 10.32 1.98
CA GLY A 94 0.27 11.53 2.62
C GLY A 94 -0.68 11.21 3.77
N LEU A 95 -0.29 10.28 4.64
CA LEU A 95 -1.11 9.72 5.72
C LEU A 95 -0.47 9.98 7.09
N ALA A 96 -1.29 10.37 8.05
CA ALA A 96 -0.95 10.49 9.46
C ALA A 96 -1.94 9.70 10.33
N PRO A 97 -1.59 9.38 11.61
CA PRO A 97 -2.52 8.73 12.52
C PRO A 97 -3.83 9.52 12.66
N GLY A 98 -4.96 8.82 12.54
CA GLY A 98 -6.30 9.40 12.58
C GLY A 98 -6.85 9.84 11.21
N ASP A 99 -6.03 9.87 10.15
CA ASP A 99 -6.50 10.24 8.82
C ASP A 99 -7.47 9.22 8.25
N ALA A 100 -8.46 9.72 7.52
CA ALA A 100 -9.34 8.90 6.72
C ALA A 100 -8.61 8.41 5.46
N VAL A 101 -8.70 7.12 5.18
CA VAL A 101 -8.13 6.49 3.98
C VAL A 101 -9.19 5.62 3.32
N ALA A 102 -9.32 5.70 2.00
CA ALA A 102 -10.32 4.95 1.25
C ALA A 102 -9.67 3.73 0.57
N PHE A 103 -10.15 2.53 0.91
CA PHE A 103 -9.74 1.29 0.25
C PHE A 103 -10.78 0.83 -0.77
N GLY A 104 -10.37 0.73 -2.03
CA GLY A 104 -11.15 0.21 -3.14
C GLY A 104 -10.78 -1.23 -3.49
N PHE A 105 -11.78 -2.09 -3.61
CA PHE A 105 -11.65 -3.51 -3.93
C PHE A 105 -12.40 -3.83 -5.23
N ALA A 106 -11.74 -4.56 -6.13
CA ALA A 106 -12.35 -5.06 -7.37
C ALA A 106 -13.12 -6.37 -7.19
#